data_AF-X1GFC7-F1
#
_entry.id   AF-X1GFC7-F1
#
_cell.length_a   1.000
_cell.length_b   1.000
_cell.length_c   1.000
_cell.angle_alpha   90.00
_cell.angle_beta   90.00
_cell.angle_gamma   90.00
#
_symmetry.space_group_name_H-M   'P 1'
#
loop_
_entity.id
_entity.type
_entity.pdbx_description
1 polymer ?
#
loop_
_entity_poly.entity_id
_entity_poly.type
_entity_poly.pdbx_seq_one_letter_code
_entity_poly.pdbx_strand_id
1 'polypeptide(L)'
;TLEDAIEAKFDSLARVIETGNSNIGINISDSSDAFLEEFKKADLIISKGQGNFETLDKTGANIFFLLMAKCEKIARELGVKHSDIVFAESKARTGKSNAVSKNQ
;
A
#
# COMPACT_ATOMS: atom_id res chain seq x y z
N THR A 1 -2.73 14.70 -7.25
CA THR A 1 -2.57 15.54 -6.05
C THR A 1 -3.92 15.65 -5.35
N LEU A 2 -4.06 16.48 -4.30
CA LEU A 2 -5.37 16.77 -3.70
C LEU A 2 -6.35 17.34 -4.71
N GLU A 3 -5.88 18.23 -5.59
CA GLU A 3 -6.69 18.87 -6.63
C GLU A 3 -7.31 17.82 -7.57
N ASP A 4 -6.49 16.87 -8.07
CA ASP A 4 -6.99 15.78 -8.93
C ASP A 4 -8.05 14.92 -8.23
N ALA A 5 -7.89 14.69 -6.92
CA ALA A 5 -8.83 13.88 -6.14
C ALA A 5 -10.19 14.61 -5.97
N ILE A 6 -10.17 15.92 -5.79
CA ILE A 6 -11.37 16.76 -5.73
C ILE A 6 -12.03 16.84 -7.10
N GLU A 7 -11.27 17.01 -8.18
CA GLU A 7 -11.79 17.00 -9.55
C GLU A 7 -12.48 15.66 -9.87
N ALA A 8 -11.90 14.54 -9.42
CA ALA A 8 -12.47 13.21 -9.52
C ALA A 8 -13.61 12.93 -8.51
N LYS A 9 -13.98 13.91 -7.67
CA LYS A 9 -15.05 13.86 -6.66
C LYS A 9 -14.83 12.83 -5.55
N PHE A 10 -13.59 12.49 -5.24
CA PHE A 10 -13.30 11.57 -4.13
C PHE A 10 -13.65 12.16 -2.76
N ASP A 11 -13.58 13.48 -2.61
CA ASP A 11 -14.00 14.22 -1.41
C ASP A 11 -15.49 14.07 -1.08
N SER A 12 -16.33 13.76 -2.09
CA SER A 12 -17.74 13.43 -1.88
C SER A 12 -17.99 12.00 -1.38
N LEU A 13 -17.01 11.11 -1.56
CA LEU A 13 -17.12 9.68 -1.24
C LEU A 13 -16.36 9.30 0.04
N ALA A 14 -15.26 9.99 0.32
CA ALA A 14 -14.39 9.72 1.45
C ALA A 14 -13.64 10.99 1.86
N ARG A 15 -13.14 11.01 3.09
CA ARG A 15 -12.19 12.05 3.49
C ARG A 15 -10.90 11.88 2.68
N VAL A 16 -10.48 12.95 2.01
CA VAL A 16 -9.21 12.99 1.28
C VAL A 16 -8.14 13.62 2.17
N ILE A 17 -6.99 12.97 2.27
CA ILE A 17 -5.82 13.45 2.99
C ILE A 17 -4.59 13.31 2.11
N GLU A 18 -3.62 14.21 2.26
CA GLU A 18 -2.35 14.15 1.55
C GLU A 18 -1.28 13.46 2.38
N THR A 19 -0.35 12.79 1.68
CA THR A 19 0.84 12.19 2.29
C THR A 19 1.79 13.24 2.88
N GLY A 20 1.64 14.51 2.50
CA GLY A 20 2.45 15.62 2.99
C GLY A 20 3.76 15.84 2.23
N ASN A 21 4.00 15.08 1.16
CA ASN A 21 5.20 15.19 0.32
C ASN A 21 4.87 14.82 -1.14
N SER A 22 5.79 15.12 -2.04
CA SER A 22 5.70 14.78 -3.47
C SER A 22 6.54 13.54 -3.84
N ASN A 23 6.79 12.64 -2.88
CA ASN A 23 7.60 11.46 -3.10
C ASN A 23 6.86 10.43 -3.97
N ILE A 24 7.63 9.61 -4.70
CA ILE A 24 7.09 8.39 -5.32
C ILE A 24 7.01 7.32 -4.24
N GLY A 25 5.82 6.75 -4.06
CA GLY A 25 5.56 5.82 -2.96
C GLY A 25 5.28 6.54 -1.65
N ILE A 26 5.34 5.80 -0.55
CA ILE A 26 5.15 6.34 0.81
C ILE A 26 6.43 6.17 1.62
N ASN A 27 7.05 7.28 2.00
CA ASN A 27 8.09 7.28 3.02
C ASN A 27 7.49 7.65 4.38
N ILE A 28 7.39 6.68 5.28
CA ILE A 28 6.77 6.84 6.60
C ILE A 28 7.45 7.94 7.44
N SER A 29 8.78 8.10 7.35
CA SER A 29 9.48 9.10 8.16
C SER A 29 9.31 10.54 7.65
N ASP A 30 8.80 10.70 6.43
CA ASP A 30 8.69 11.98 5.72
C ASP A 30 7.24 12.31 5.36
N SER A 31 6.28 11.56 5.93
CA SER A 31 4.84 11.77 5.68
C SER A 31 4.22 12.66 6.75
N SER A 32 3.13 13.34 6.40
CA SER A 32 2.38 14.21 7.32
C SER A 32 1.85 13.45 8.53
N ASP A 33 1.76 14.13 9.68
CA ASP A 33 1.16 13.55 10.89
C ASP A 33 -0.27 13.09 10.65
N ALA A 34 -1.07 13.87 9.90
CA ALA A 34 -2.44 13.52 9.54
C ALA A 34 -2.51 12.21 8.74
N PHE A 35 -1.61 11.98 7.79
CA PHE A 35 -1.52 10.72 7.06
C PHE A 35 -1.07 9.57 7.96
N LEU A 36 -0.03 9.79 8.77
CA LEU A 36 0.54 8.76 9.64
C LEU A 36 -0.42 8.28 10.72
N GLU A 37 -1.25 9.17 11.26
CA GLU A 37 -2.30 8.80 12.19
C GLU A 37 -3.31 7.84 11.56
N GLU A 38 -3.79 8.13 10.36
CA GLU A 38 -4.75 7.29 9.65
C GLU A 38 -4.14 5.98 9.20
N PHE A 39 -2.91 6.03 8.69
CA PHE A 39 -2.17 4.83 8.30
C PHE A 39 -2.00 3.85 9.48
N LYS A 40 -1.76 4.36 10.70
CA LYS A 40 -1.62 3.54 11.92
C LYS A 40 -2.95 3.02 12.44
N LYS A 41 -4.04 3.79 12.29
CA LYS A 41 -5.39 3.43 12.78
C LYS A 41 -6.13 2.48 11.83
N ALA A 42 -5.74 2.43 10.55
CA ALA A 42 -6.44 1.65 9.54
C ALA A 42 -6.43 0.13 9.83
N ASP A 43 -7.62 -0.48 9.86
CA ASP A 43 -7.77 -1.94 9.96
C ASP A 43 -7.30 -2.65 8.69
N LEU A 44 -7.44 -1.99 7.53
CA LEU A 44 -7.09 -2.49 6.19
C LEU A 44 -6.64 -1.33 5.30
N ILE A 45 -5.57 -1.54 4.53
CA ILE A 45 -5.05 -0.57 3.56
C ILE A 45 -5.09 -1.19 2.17
N ILE A 46 -5.73 -0.50 1.21
CA ILE A 46 -5.62 -0.83 -0.21
C ILE A 46 -4.65 0.16 -0.84
N SER A 47 -3.46 -0.32 -1.19
CA SER A 47 -2.37 0.50 -1.70
C SER A 47 -2.22 0.32 -3.21
N LYS A 48 -2.27 1.43 -3.95
CA LYS A 48 -2.32 1.42 -5.42
C LYS A 48 -0.94 1.70 -6.02
N GLY A 49 -0.55 0.94 -7.03
CA GLY A 49 0.65 1.21 -7.83
C GLY A 49 1.96 0.64 -7.27
N GLN A 50 2.96 0.54 -8.15
CA GLN A 50 4.24 -0.11 -7.86
C GLN A 50 5.09 0.64 -6.84
N GLY A 51 5.16 1.97 -6.93
CA GLY A 51 5.97 2.78 -5.99
C GLY A 51 5.53 2.58 -4.53
N ASN A 52 4.23 2.44 -4.29
CA ASN A 52 3.73 2.14 -2.95
C ASN A 52 4.06 0.71 -2.50
N PHE A 53 4.02 -0.28 -3.40
CA PHE A 53 4.47 -1.65 -3.08
C PHE A 53 5.93 -1.65 -2.63
N GLU A 54 6.81 -0.99 -3.39
CA GLU A 54 8.25 -0.94 -3.11
C GLU A 54 8.58 -0.34 -1.74
N THR A 55 7.81 0.64 -1.27
CA THR A 55 8.08 1.32 0.01
C THR A 55 7.31 0.72 1.19
N LEU A 56 6.15 0.10 0.97
CA LEU A 56 5.26 -0.33 2.05
C LEU A 56 5.26 -1.82 2.36
N ASP A 57 5.67 -2.71 1.43
CA ASP A 57 5.54 -4.17 1.61
C ASP A 57 6.30 -4.72 2.83
N LYS A 58 7.28 -3.96 3.34
CA LYS A 58 8.10 -4.34 4.50
C LYS A 58 7.64 -3.71 5.82
N THR A 59 6.59 -2.89 5.81
CA THR A 59 6.11 -2.19 7.03
C THR A 59 5.41 -3.13 8.03
N GLY A 60 4.92 -4.28 7.56
CA GLY A 60 4.16 -5.21 8.40
C GLY A 60 2.73 -4.78 8.70
N ALA A 61 2.26 -3.67 8.11
CA ALA A 61 0.87 -3.25 8.18
C ALA A 61 -0.05 -4.18 7.36
N ASN A 62 -1.35 -4.13 7.65
CA ASN A 62 -2.35 -4.93 6.94
C ASN A 62 -2.68 -4.32 5.56
N ILE A 63 -1.80 -4.55 4.58
CA ILE A 63 -1.86 -3.92 3.26
C ILE A 63 -2.16 -4.97 2.18
N PHE A 64 -3.07 -4.61 1.28
CA PHE A 64 -3.26 -5.25 -0.03
C PHE A 64 -2.87 -4.28 -1.13
N PHE A 65 -2.11 -4.76 -2.10
CA PHE A 65 -1.61 -3.97 -3.21
C PHE A 65 -2.42 -4.24 -4.48
N LEU A 66 -2.87 -3.18 -5.14
CA LEU A 66 -3.44 -3.23 -6.49
C LEU A 66 -2.48 -2.51 -7.44
N LEU A 67 -1.75 -3.26 -8.26
CA LEU A 67 -0.71 -2.69 -9.13
C LEU A 67 -0.56 -3.43 -10.44
N MET A 68 0.20 -2.83 -11.36
CA MET A 68 0.74 -3.48 -12.55
C MET A 68 2.25 -3.69 -12.34
N ALA A 69 2.78 -4.88 -12.61
CA ALA A 69 4.20 -5.18 -12.54
C ALA A 69 4.95 -4.56 -13.74
N LYS A 70 5.29 -3.27 -13.65
CA LYS A 70 5.86 -2.49 -14.77
C LYS A 70 7.34 -2.73 -15.01
N CYS A 71 8.03 -3.44 -14.12
CA CYS A 71 9.41 -3.81 -14.32
C CYS A 71 9.66 -5.26 -13.90
N GLU A 72 10.65 -5.87 -14.55
CA GLU A 72 11.05 -7.26 -14.34
C GLU A 72 11.45 -7.57 -12.88
N LYS A 73 12.01 -6.59 -12.16
CA LYS A 73 12.33 -6.74 -10.74
C LYS A 73 11.08 -7.02 -9.92
N ILE A 74 10.04 -6.23 -10.11
CA ILE A 74 8.79 -6.36 -9.36
C ILE A 74 7.98 -7.57 -9.83
N ALA A 75 7.99 -7.87 -11.13
CA ALA A 75 7.39 -9.10 -11.66
C ALA A 75 7.99 -10.35 -10.99
N ARG A 76 9.32 -10.45 -10.93
CA ARG A 76 10.02 -11.53 -10.23
C ARG A 76 9.72 -11.56 -8.74
N GLU A 77 9.73 -10.39 -8.10
CA GLU A 77 9.42 -10.30 -6.67
C GLU A 77 8.01 -10.81 -6.37
N LEU A 78 7.03 -10.47 -7.19
CA LEU A 78 5.64 -10.93 -7.05
C LEU A 78 5.38 -12.35 -7.61
N GLY A 79 6.34 -12.94 -8.32
CA GLY A 79 6.16 -14.25 -8.96
C GLY A 79 5.18 -14.22 -10.14
N VAL A 80 5.08 -13.10 -10.85
CA VAL A 80 4.16 -12.87 -11.97
C VAL A 80 4.93 -12.48 -13.24
N LYS A 81 4.22 -12.32 -14.36
CA LYS A 81 4.84 -11.84 -15.61
C LYS A 81 4.89 -10.32 -15.65
N HIS A 82 5.82 -9.78 -16.44
CA HIS A 82 5.85 -8.36 -16.75
C HIS A 82 4.51 -7.90 -17.33
N SER A 83 4.04 -6.73 -16.89
CA SER A 83 2.73 -6.12 -17.22
C SER A 83 1.49 -6.83 -16.68
N ASP A 84 1.63 -7.89 -15.87
CA ASP A 84 0.47 -8.46 -15.17
C ASP A 84 -0.12 -7.42 -14.21
N ILE A 85 -1.46 -7.39 -14.15
CA ILE A 85 -2.22 -6.65 -13.13
C ILE A 85 -2.43 -7.60 -11.96
N VAL A 86 -2.02 -7.16 -10.77
CA VAL A 86 -1.92 -7.98 -9.57
C VAL A 86 -2.73 -7.36 -8.44
N PHE A 87 -3.46 -8.22 -7.73
CA PHE A 87 -3.96 -7.96 -6.39
C PHE A 87 -3.25 -8.88 -5.40
N ALA A 88 -2.40 -8.33 -4.54
CA ALA A 88 -1.52 -9.11 -3.66
C ALA A 88 -1.58 -8.63 -2.20
N GLU A 89 -1.56 -9.57 -1.26
CA GLU A 89 -1.38 -9.28 0.17
C GLU A 89 0.10 -8.97 0.47
N SER A 90 0.36 -8.09 1.44
CA SER A 90 1.72 -7.79 1.89
C SER A 90 2.44 -9.03 2.44
N LYS A 91 3.68 -9.22 1.98
CA LYS A 91 4.52 -10.35 2.37
C LYS A 91 4.97 -10.31 3.82
N ALA A 92 5.15 -9.11 4.37
CA ALA A 92 5.48 -8.95 5.78
C ALA A 92 4.38 -9.49 6.72
N ARG A 93 3.14 -9.66 6.21
CA ARG A 93 2.03 -10.30 6.94
C ARG A 93 1.95 -11.80 6.71
N THR A 94 2.15 -12.28 5.48
CA THR A 94 2.06 -13.73 5.17
C THR A 94 3.11 -14.55 5.92
N GLY A 95 4.29 -13.97 6.20
CA GLY A 95 5.30 -14.59 7.07
C GLY A 95 4.92 -14.71 8.55
N LYS A 96 3.85 -14.03 9.02
CA LYS A 96 3.36 -14.08 10.41
C LYS A 96 2.15 -15.00 10.61
N SER A 97 1.57 -15.55 9.54
CA SER A 97 0.29 -16.30 9.61
C SER A 97 0.40 -17.75 10.10
N ASN A 98 1.60 -18.25 10.43
CA ASN A 98 1.80 -19.62 10.95
C ASN A 98 1.89 -19.72 12.49
N ALA A 99 1.57 -18.65 13.23
CA ALA A 99 1.53 -18.67 14.70
C ALA A 99 0.08 -18.58 15.23
N VAL A 100 -0.83 -19.41 14.71
CA VAL A 100 -2.02 -19.80 15.47
C VAL A 100 -1.67 -21.11 16.16
N SER A 101 -1.35 -21.03 17.46
CA SER A 101 -1.23 -22.19 18.34
C SER A 101 -2.44 -23.10 18.15
N LYS A 102 -2.22 -24.28 17.57
CA LYS A 102 -3.12 -25.41 17.76
C LYS A 102 -2.95 -25.85 19.21
N ASN A 103 -3.78 -25.33 20.11
CA ASN A 103 -4.08 -26.00 21.37
C ASN A 103 -5.18 -27.03 21.09
N GLN A 104 -4.77 -28.24 20.74
CA GLN A 104 -5.36 -29.51 21.17
C GLN A 104 -4.26 -30.56 21.23
#